data_AF-A0A1C6KFD2-F1
#
_entry.id   AF-A0A1C6KFD2-F1
#
_cell.length_a   1.000
_cell.length_b   1.000
_cell.length_c   1.000
_cell.angle_alpha   90.00
_cell.angle_beta   90.00
_cell.angle_gamma   90.00
#
_symmetry.space_group_name_H-M   'P 1'
#
loop_
_entity.id
_entity.type
_entity.pdbx_description
1 polymer ?
#
loop_
_entity_poly.entity_id
_entity_poly.type
_entity_poly.pdbx_seq_one_letter_code
_entity_poly.pdbx_strand_id
1 'polypeptide(L)'
;MAQKERATVNRNYKDTVFRMLFSDRRNLLSLYNAISGAHYDDPEKLEIVTLENAIYMGMKNDLAFIIDTELFLYEHQSTYNPNMPLRDLFYISSEYQKLVDKKSLYSSVLQKIPAPQFIVFYNGTEKKK
;
A
#
# COMPACT_ATOMS: atom_id res chain seq x y z
N MET A 1 37.31 0.02 31.83
CA MET A 1 35.84 -0.03 31.71
C MET A 1 35.47 0.62 30.39
N ALA A 2 35.09 -0.16 29.38
CA ALA A 2 34.72 0.38 28.07
C ALA A 2 33.23 0.77 28.08
N GLN A 3 32.95 2.05 27.86
CA GLN A 3 31.60 2.56 27.68
C GLN A 3 30.99 1.93 26.44
N LYS A 4 29.90 1.19 26.63
CA LYS A 4 29.10 0.60 25.55
C LYS A 4 28.32 1.75 24.90
N GLU A 5 28.76 2.20 23.72
CA GLU A 5 27.99 3.14 22.90
C GLU A 5 26.58 2.58 22.72
N ARG A 6 25.58 3.29 23.26
CA ARG A 6 24.18 3.00 22.97
C ARG A 6 23.98 3.38 21.51
N ALA A 7 23.76 2.37 20.67
CA ALA A 7 23.32 2.56 19.29
C ALA A 7 22.10 3.49 19.30
N THR A 8 22.31 4.72 18.84
CA THR A 8 21.25 5.70 18.61
C THR A 8 20.44 5.19 17.42
N VAL A 9 19.35 4.49 17.71
CA VAL A 9 18.42 4.00 16.69
C VAL A 9 17.84 5.22 15.98
N ASN A 10 18.30 5.42 14.74
CA ASN A 10 17.79 6.44 13.84
C ASN A 10 16.30 6.12 13.56
N ARG A 11 15.38 6.93 14.12
CA ARG A 11 13.93 6.69 14.06
C ARG A 11 13.35 6.80 12.65
N ASN A 12 14.13 7.27 11.68
CA ASN A 12 13.71 7.47 10.29
C ASN A 12 13.89 6.25 9.37
N TYR A 13 14.34 5.09 9.88
CA TYR A 13 14.61 3.89 9.06
C TYR A 13 13.72 2.68 9.39
N LYS A 14 12.48 2.89 9.85
CA LYS A 14 11.53 1.80 10.04
C LYS A 14 10.48 1.80 8.93
N ASP A 15 10.91 1.39 7.74
CA ASP A 15 9.96 0.66 6.92
C ASP A 15 9.60 -0.62 7.70
N THR A 16 8.30 -0.87 7.89
CA THR A 16 7.81 -2.07 8.59
C THR A 16 8.32 -3.32 7.88
N VAL A 17 8.56 -4.42 8.61
CA VAL A 17 9.01 -5.70 8.01
C VAL A 17 8.12 -6.12 6.84
N PHE A 18 6.82 -5.80 6.93
CA PHE A 18 5.85 -5.97 5.85
C PHE A 18 6.28 -5.26 4.55
N ARG A 19 6.55 -3.95 4.61
CA ARG A 19 7.01 -3.17 3.46
C ARG A 19 8.38 -3.62 2.97
N MET A 20 9.28 -4.01 3.87
CA MET A 20 10.60 -4.52 3.51
C MET A 20 10.52 -5.86 2.75
N LEU A 21 9.61 -6.75 3.14
CA LEU A 21 9.47 -8.07 2.52
C LEU A 21 8.78 -7.98 1.16
N PHE A 22 7.73 -7.18 1.07
CA PHE A 22 6.85 -7.09 -0.10
C PHE A 22 7.19 -5.93 -1.04
N SER A 23 8.30 -5.23 -0.80
CA SER A 23 8.94 -4.38 -1.82
C SER A 23 9.55 -5.22 -2.95
N ASP A 24 9.89 -6.49 -2.67
CA ASP A 24 10.27 -7.46 -3.69
C ASP A 24 9.02 -7.95 -4.45
N ARG A 25 9.04 -7.80 -5.79
CA ARG A 25 7.91 -8.15 -6.66
C ARG A 25 7.51 -9.63 -6.59
N ARG A 26 8.46 -10.55 -6.37
CA ARG A 26 8.15 -11.99 -6.29
C ARG A 26 7.40 -12.29 -5.01
N ASN A 27 7.84 -11.69 -3.90
CA ASN A 27 7.15 -11.81 -2.63
C ASN A 27 5.74 -11.18 -2.70
N LEU A 28 5.62 -10.02 -3.35
CA LEU A 28 4.32 -9.36 -3.54
C LEU A 28 3.37 -10.21 -4.40
N LEU A 29 3.87 -10.81 -5.49
CA LEU A 29 3.08 -11.73 -6.32
C LEU A 29 2.62 -12.96 -5.55
N SER A 30 3.53 -13.53 -4.74
CA SER A 30 3.19 -14.65 -3.88
C SER A 30 2.09 -14.29 -2.87
N LEU A 31 2.16 -13.10 -2.28
CA LEU A 31 1.12 -12.61 -1.36
C LEU A 31 -0.21 -12.40 -2.08
N TYR A 32 -0.19 -11.75 -3.25
CA TYR A 32 -1.36 -11.55 -4.07
C TYR A 32 -2.05 -12.88 -4.41
N ASN A 33 -1.30 -13.83 -4.97
CA ASN A 33 -1.81 -15.17 -5.32
C ASN A 33 -2.45 -15.87 -4.11
N ALA A 34 -1.81 -15.79 -2.94
CA ALA A 34 -2.32 -16.42 -1.72
C ALA A 34 -3.66 -15.83 -1.26
N ILE A 35 -3.91 -14.54 -1.50
CA ILE A 35 -5.12 -13.85 -1.06
C ILE A 35 -6.25 -13.97 -2.09
N SER A 36 -5.91 -13.80 -3.38
CA SER A 36 -6.90 -13.84 -4.47
C SER A 36 -7.25 -15.26 -4.90
N GLY A 37 -6.45 -16.26 -4.52
CA GLY A 37 -6.53 -17.62 -5.06
C GLY A 37 -6.04 -17.72 -6.51
N ALA A 38 -5.30 -16.72 -6.99
CA ALA A 38 -4.71 -16.72 -8.33
C ALA A 38 -3.39 -17.50 -8.40
N HIS A 39 -2.91 -17.72 -9.62
CA HIS A 39 -1.70 -18.47 -9.90
C HIS A 39 -0.85 -17.76 -10.96
N TYR A 40 -0.48 -16.50 -10.69
CA TYR A 40 0.46 -15.77 -11.55
C TYR A 40 1.90 -16.18 -11.25
N ASP A 41 2.67 -16.48 -12.31
CA ASP A 41 4.08 -16.86 -12.20
C ASP A 41 5.05 -15.74 -12.61
N ASP A 42 4.54 -14.69 -13.25
CA ASP A 42 5.32 -13.58 -13.79
C ASP A 42 5.16 -12.30 -12.93
N PRO A 43 6.17 -11.92 -12.12
CA PRO A 43 6.14 -10.73 -11.28
C PRO A 43 6.10 -9.42 -12.06
N GLU A 44 6.47 -9.40 -13.34
CA GLU A 44 6.43 -8.18 -14.16
C GLU A 44 5.00 -7.79 -14.55
N LYS A 45 4.01 -8.65 -14.32
CA LYS A 45 2.59 -8.30 -14.41
C LYS A 45 2.10 -7.39 -13.28
N LEU A 46 2.88 -7.25 -12.20
CA LEU A 46 2.61 -6.32 -11.12
C LEU A 46 3.25 -4.96 -11.40
N GLU A 47 2.42 -3.94 -11.50
CA GLU A 47 2.88 -2.55 -11.48
C GLU A 47 2.80 -2.01 -10.06
N ILE A 48 3.93 -1.86 -9.38
CA ILE A 48 3.96 -1.23 -8.04
C ILE A 48 3.77 0.28 -8.22
N VAL A 49 2.66 0.81 -7.69
CA VAL A 49 2.30 2.24 -7.77
C VAL A 49 2.33 2.96 -6.40
N THR A 50 2.77 2.25 -5.36
CA THR A 50 2.84 2.73 -3.96
C THR A 50 3.26 4.19 -3.86
N LEU A 51 2.54 4.99 -3.07
CA LEU A 51 2.88 6.39 -2.81
C LEU A 51 4.32 6.52 -2.26
N GLU A 52 5.26 6.92 -3.12
CA GLU A 52 6.55 7.45 -2.68
C GLU A 52 6.41 8.97 -2.44
N ASN A 53 6.66 9.37 -1.19
CA ASN A 53 6.40 10.70 -0.65
C ASN A 53 7.11 11.81 -1.42
N ALA A 54 6.33 12.75 -1.98
CA ALA A 54 6.76 14.14 -2.17
C ALA A 54 5.61 15.16 -2.14
N ILE A 55 4.38 14.76 -2.48
CA ILE A 55 3.27 15.73 -2.67
C ILE A 55 2.26 15.72 -1.50
N TYR A 56 2.05 14.59 -0.83
CA TYR A 56 1.09 14.47 0.28
C TYR A 56 1.83 14.48 1.61
N MET A 57 1.86 15.63 2.29
CA MET A 57 2.52 15.81 3.58
C MET A 57 1.98 14.81 4.63
N GLY A 58 2.75 13.75 4.92
CA GLY A 58 2.63 12.93 6.13
C GLY A 58 1.79 11.65 6.06
N MET A 59 1.02 11.43 4.99
CA MET A 59 0.21 10.21 4.81
C MET A 59 0.83 9.29 3.76
N LYS A 60 1.30 8.12 4.19
CA LYS A 60 1.87 7.07 3.32
C LYS A 60 1.08 5.78 3.52
N ASN A 61 0.80 5.07 2.44
CA ASN A 61 0.29 3.71 2.48
C ASN A 61 1.44 2.69 2.48
N ASP A 62 1.20 1.48 2.95
CA ASP A 62 2.26 0.48 3.05
C ASP A 62 2.65 -0.06 1.68
N LEU A 63 1.67 -0.55 0.91
CA LEU A 63 1.83 -1.04 -0.45
C LEU A 63 0.61 -0.62 -1.30
N ALA A 64 0.87 -0.12 -2.50
CA ALA A 64 -0.11 -0.11 -3.58
C ALA A 64 0.49 -0.65 -4.88
N PHE A 65 -0.31 -1.41 -5.60
CA PHE A 65 0.08 -2.02 -6.86
C PHE A 65 -1.14 -2.28 -7.73
N ILE A 66 -0.92 -2.33 -9.03
CA ILE A 66 -1.91 -2.68 -10.04
C ILE A 66 -1.56 -4.05 -10.60
N ILE A 67 -2.59 -4.87 -10.76
CA ILE A 67 -2.54 -6.10 -11.57
C ILE A 67 -3.84 -6.21 -12.34
N ASP A 68 -3.74 -6.57 -13.62
CA ASP A 68 -4.84 -6.55 -14.59
C ASP A 68 -5.55 -5.18 -14.67
N THR A 69 -6.75 -5.07 -14.07
CA THR A 69 -7.56 -3.84 -14.05
C THR A 69 -7.89 -3.40 -12.63
N GLU A 70 -7.18 -3.92 -11.63
CA GLU A 70 -7.46 -3.68 -10.22
C GLU A 70 -6.27 -3.01 -9.54
N LEU A 71 -6.56 -2.05 -8.67
CA LEU A 71 -5.61 -1.33 -7.84
C LEU A 71 -5.75 -1.83 -6.41
N PHE A 72 -4.72 -2.51 -5.92
CA PHE A 72 -4.68 -3.05 -4.56
C PHE A 72 -3.96 -2.10 -3.63
N LEU A 73 -4.55 -1.88 -2.46
CA LEU A 73 -3.96 -1.17 -1.33
C LEU A 73 -3.88 -2.14 -0.16
N TYR A 74 -2.66 -2.57 0.14
CA TYR A 74 -2.35 -3.52 1.20
C TYR A 74 -1.73 -2.77 2.38
N GLU A 75 -2.41 -2.82 3.52
CA GLU A 75 -2.03 -2.13 4.75
C GLU A 75 -1.75 -3.13 5.86
N HIS A 76 -0.65 -2.95 6.59
CA HIS A 76 -0.36 -3.73 7.79
C HIS A 76 -0.63 -2.90 9.04
N GLN A 77 -1.30 -3.49 10.03
CA GLN A 77 -1.57 -2.83 11.30
C GLN A 77 -1.37 -3.81 12.47
N SER A 78 -0.53 -3.42 13.43
CA SER A 78 -0.37 -4.14 14.71
C SER A 78 -1.29 -3.62 15.82
N THR A 79 -1.91 -2.46 15.62
CA THR A 79 -2.83 -1.82 16.56
C THR A 79 -4.17 -1.63 15.86
N TYR A 80 -5.26 -1.92 16.57
CA TYR A 80 -6.59 -1.78 15.96
C TYR A 80 -6.86 -0.32 15.63
N ASN A 81 -7.23 -0.04 14.39
CA ASN A 81 -7.51 1.30 13.90
C ASN A 81 -8.87 1.34 13.21
N PRO A 82 -9.91 1.88 13.86
CA PRO A 82 -11.24 1.97 13.26
C PRO A 82 -11.30 2.97 12.10
N ASN A 83 -10.27 3.81 11.93
CA ASN A 83 -10.21 4.84 10.90
C ASN A 83 -9.54 4.35 9.60
N MET A 84 -9.19 3.06 9.47
CA MET A 84 -8.63 2.51 8.23
C MET A 84 -9.48 2.83 6.99
N PRO A 85 -10.82 2.67 7.01
CA PRO A 85 -11.64 3.00 5.84
C PRO A 85 -11.51 4.47 5.39
N LEU A 86 -11.32 5.40 6.34
CA LEU A 86 -11.12 6.81 6.02
C LEU A 86 -9.72 7.07 5.46
N ARG A 87 -8.69 6.40 5.99
CA ARG A 87 -7.33 6.45 5.42
C ARG A 87 -7.31 5.91 3.99
N ASP A 88 -7.97 4.78 3.77
CA ASP A 88 -8.07 4.12 2.47
C ASP A 88 -8.72 5.03 1.42
N LEU A 89 -9.77 5.76 1.79
CA LEU A 89 -10.38 6.79 0.93
C LEU A 89 -9.36 7.87 0.50
N PHE A 90 -8.52 8.34 1.43
CA PHE A 90 -7.50 9.34 1.11
C PHE A 90 -6.39 8.76 0.23
N TYR A 91 -5.99 7.51 0.46
CA TYR A 91 -4.99 6.84 -0.37
C TYR A 91 -5.48 6.65 -1.79
N ILE A 92 -6.67 6.08 -1.99
CA ILE A 92 -7.19 5.84 -3.33
C ILE A 92 -7.43 7.14 -4.10
N SER A 93 -7.93 8.17 -3.43
CA SER A 93 -8.12 9.49 -4.03
C SER A 93 -6.80 10.09 -4.51
N SER A 94 -5.70 9.83 -3.79
CA SER A 94 -4.37 10.31 -4.14
C SER A 94 -3.78 9.51 -5.30
N GLU A 95 -3.98 8.19 -5.36
CA GLU A 95 -3.52 7.37 -6.48
C GLU A 95 -4.26 7.69 -7.77
N TYR A 96 -5.59 7.82 -7.73
CA TYR A 96 -6.36 8.19 -8.92
C TYR A 96 -6.04 9.58 -9.45
N GLN A 97 -5.70 10.53 -8.58
CA GLN A 97 -5.24 11.85 -9.01
C GLN A 97 -3.98 11.80 -9.87
N LYS A 98 -3.14 10.76 -9.72
CA LYS A 98 -1.97 10.55 -10.58
C LYS A 98 -2.31 9.88 -11.91
N LEU A 99 -3.33 9.02 -11.91
CA LEU A 99 -3.72 8.22 -13.07
C LEU A 99 -4.64 8.97 -14.04
N VAL A 100 -5.35 10.00 -13.58
CA VAL A 100 -6.38 10.70 -14.37
C VAL A 100 -5.92 12.11 -14.78
N ASP A 101 -6.16 12.47 -16.04
CA ASP A 101 -6.02 13.86 -16.50
C ASP A 101 -7.14 14.73 -15.91
N LYS A 102 -6.79 15.81 -15.21
CA LYS A 102 -7.77 16.68 -14.55
C LYS A 102 -8.80 17.26 -15.52
N LYS A 103 -8.44 17.48 -16.78
CA LYS A 103 -9.38 18.00 -17.79
C LYS A 103 -10.40 16.94 -18.20
N SER A 104 -9.99 15.67 -18.25
CA SER A 104 -10.88 14.58 -18.66
C SER A 104 -12.00 14.31 -17.65
N LEU A 105 -11.84 14.72 -16.39
CA LEU A 105 -12.88 14.64 -15.36
C LEU A 105 -14.14 15.47 -15.67
N TYR A 106 -14.02 16.51 -16.50
CA TYR A 106 -15.16 17.33 -16.93
C TYR A 106 -15.79 16.85 -18.25
N SER A 107 -15.25 15.77 -18.83
CA SER A 107 -15.79 15.15 -20.04
C SER A 107 -17.06 14.34 -19.74
N SER A 108 -17.94 14.20 -20.72
CA SER A 108 -19.06 13.25 -20.69
C SER A 108 -18.64 11.80 -20.95
N VAL A 109 -17.37 11.58 -21.33
CA VAL A 109 -16.81 10.25 -21.60
C VAL A 109 -16.41 9.57 -20.28
N LEU A 110 -16.82 8.31 -20.12
CA LEU A 110 -16.45 7.48 -18.99
C LEU A 110 -14.93 7.38 -18.84
N GLN A 111 -14.42 7.76 -17.66
CA GLN A 111 -13.03 7.58 -17.30
C GLN A 111 -12.80 6.12 -16.88
N LYS A 112 -11.94 5.42 -17.61
CA LYS A 112 -11.53 4.05 -17.25
C LYS A 112 -10.41 4.13 -16.22
N ILE A 113 -10.71 3.74 -14.99
CA ILE A 113 -9.76 3.67 -13.87
C ILE A 113 -9.77 2.27 -13.28
N PRO A 114 -8.66 1.80 -12.69
CA PRO A 114 -8.61 0.47 -12.09
C PRO A 114 -9.53 0.40 -10.86
N ALA A 115 -10.23 -0.72 -10.66
CA ALA A 115 -11.12 -0.90 -9.52
C ALA A 115 -10.30 -1.04 -8.22
N PRO A 116 -10.65 -0.36 -7.11
CA PRO A 116 -9.84 -0.37 -5.92
C PRO A 116 -10.17 -1.57 -5.01
N GLN A 117 -9.15 -2.17 -4.42
CA GLN A 117 -9.26 -3.27 -3.47
C GLN A 117 -8.46 -2.93 -2.21
N PHE A 118 -9.12 -2.99 -1.05
CA PHE A 118 -8.54 -2.60 0.24
C PHE A 118 -8.40 -3.81 1.14
N ILE A 119 -7.18 -4.12 1.57
CA ILE A 119 -6.90 -5.26 2.44
C ILE A 119 -6.02 -4.81 3.60
N VAL A 120 -6.51 -5.04 4.82
CA VAL A 120 -5.78 -4.73 6.06
C VAL A 120 -5.35 -6.02 6.74
N PHE A 121 -4.04 -6.23 6.82
CA PHE A 121 -3.41 -7.31 7.59
C PHE A 121 -3.29 -6.88 9.04
N TYR A 122 -4.22 -7.35 9.86
CA TYR A 122 -4.21 -7.10 11.30
C TYR A 122 -3.53 -8.25 12.06
N ASN A 123 -2.47 -7.95 12.80
CA ASN A 123 -1.79 -8.94 13.65
C ASN A 123 -1.72 -8.52 15.13
N GLY A 124 -2.56 -7.57 15.54
CA GLY A 124 -2.67 -7.18 16.95
C GLY A 124 -3.52 -8.15 17.76
N THR A 125 -3.54 -7.94 19.08
CA THR A 125 -4.28 -8.79 20.03
C THR A 125 -5.65 -8.24 20.41
N GLU A 126 -5.97 -7.01 20.00
CA GLU A 126 -7.25 -6.37 20.30
C GLU A 126 -8.33 -6.93 19.36
N LYS A 127 -9.49 -7.27 19.93
CA LYS A 127 -10.65 -7.60 19.10
C LYS A 127 -11.23 -6.32 18.52
N LYS A 128 -11.77 -6.43 17.30
CA LYS A 128 -12.60 -5.40 16.70
C LYS A 128 -13.68 -5.00 17.70
N LYS A 129 -13.74 -3.71 18.05
CA LYS A 129 -14.78 -3.13 18.89
C LYS A 129 -16.09 -3.01 18.14
#